data_AF-A0A442IXQ4-F1
#
_entry.id   AF-A0A442IXQ4-F1
#
_cell.length_a   1.000
_cell.length_b   1.000
_cell.length_c   1.000
_cell.angle_alpha   90.00
_cell.angle_beta   90.00
_cell.angle_gamma   90.00
#
_symmetry.space_group_name_H-M   'P 1'
#
loop_
_entity.id
_entity.type
_entity.pdbx_description
1 polymer ?
#
loop_
_entity_poly.entity_id
_entity_poly.type
_entity_poly.pdbx_seq_one_letter_code
_entity_poly.pdbx_strand_id
1 'polypeptide(L)'
;MPQVDTVGDNYYKPLEKAEAFGAALFWVVSILSIAALFVDKAAYPLAYDILQILFIVCVLMFFLQGQLQKLYLFPRAEDKRRQELLSNSYGVALTHEETVGYYNNDQTNPLKRLAASVMESAFFTREIVRKMLAGQRTKTVGYLIIYFVAVLNRSTNLEVLAVAAQAVFSEDIIARWLRMEWLRTRSEQVFDNLNRVFTGKQAFSRPAAQSQAIDLFSFYETTKSTAAILLSRRLFHKHNMRLTEEWEQIRGRLGI
;
A
#
# COMPACT_ATOMS: atom_id res chain seq x y z
N MET A 1 15.01 -14.55 -20.55
CA MET A 1 14.46 -15.50 -19.56
C MET A 1 13.06 -15.03 -19.19
N PRO A 2 12.10 -15.93 -18.91
CA PRO A 2 10.79 -15.52 -18.40
C PRO A 2 10.94 -14.80 -17.04
N GLN A 3 10.11 -13.78 -16.80
CA GLN A 3 10.07 -13.08 -15.52
C GLN A 3 9.52 -14.03 -14.46
N VAL A 4 10.25 -14.18 -13.35
CA VAL A 4 9.84 -15.00 -12.19
C VAL A 4 9.73 -14.07 -10.99
N ASP A 5 8.69 -14.20 -10.17
CA ASP A 5 8.53 -13.43 -8.91
C ASP A 5 7.85 -14.33 -7.87
N THR A 6 8.62 -15.21 -7.23
CA THR A 6 8.07 -16.15 -6.23
C THR A 6 7.61 -15.41 -4.97
N VAL A 7 8.24 -14.28 -4.62
CA VAL A 7 7.78 -13.43 -3.50
C VAL A 7 6.39 -12.87 -3.80
N GLY A 8 6.19 -12.37 -5.01
CA GLY A 8 4.89 -11.96 -5.51
C GLY A 8 3.85 -13.05 -5.38
N ASP A 9 4.18 -14.27 -5.80
CA ASP A 9 3.25 -15.38 -5.85
C ASP A 9 2.93 -16.00 -4.49
N ASN A 10 3.93 -16.18 -3.65
CA ASN A 10 3.81 -16.89 -2.37
C ASN A 10 3.30 -15.98 -1.25
N TYR A 11 3.57 -14.67 -1.28
CA TYR A 11 3.25 -13.77 -0.16
C TYR A 11 2.29 -12.65 -0.55
N TYR A 12 2.54 -11.97 -1.67
CA TYR A 12 1.67 -10.85 -2.06
C TYR A 12 0.32 -11.34 -2.61
N LYS A 13 0.20 -12.53 -3.24
CA LYS A 13 -1.10 -13.01 -3.77
C LYS A 13 -2.08 -13.34 -2.63
N PRO A 14 -1.67 -14.07 -1.57
CA PRO A 14 -2.50 -14.23 -0.38
C PRO A 14 -2.88 -12.89 0.27
N LEU A 15 -1.94 -11.94 0.33
CA LEU A 15 -2.20 -10.61 0.87
C LEU A 15 -3.26 -9.84 0.05
N GLU A 16 -3.23 -9.90 -1.28
CA GLU A 16 -4.26 -9.32 -2.15
C GLU A 16 -5.64 -9.94 -1.91
N LYS A 17 -5.70 -11.27 -1.77
CA LYS A 17 -6.95 -11.97 -1.46
C LYS A 17 -7.50 -11.55 -0.10
N ALA A 18 -6.63 -11.42 0.90
CA ALA A 18 -7.01 -10.95 2.23
C ALA A 18 -7.53 -9.51 2.19
N GLU A 19 -6.88 -8.61 1.43
CA GLU A 19 -7.34 -7.23 1.25
C GLU A 19 -8.73 -7.17 0.57
N ALA A 20 -8.94 -7.98 -0.48
CA ALA A 20 -10.24 -8.06 -1.15
C ALA A 20 -11.34 -8.59 -0.23
N PHE A 21 -11.03 -9.60 0.60
CA PHE A 21 -11.95 -10.14 1.59
C PHE A 21 -12.28 -9.11 2.68
N GLY A 22 -11.28 -8.38 3.19
CA GLY A 22 -11.48 -7.28 4.13
C GLY A 22 -12.38 -6.17 3.56
N ALA A 23 -12.15 -5.79 2.30
CA ALA A 23 -13.01 -4.81 1.62
C ALA A 23 -14.46 -5.29 1.48
N ALA A 24 -14.68 -6.58 1.21
CA ALA A 24 -16.03 -7.15 1.16
C ALA A 24 -16.70 -7.14 2.55
N LEU A 25 -15.98 -7.54 3.60
CA LEU A 25 -16.46 -7.49 4.99
C LEU A 25 -16.84 -6.06 5.41
N PHE A 26 -16.03 -5.06 5.06
CA PHE A 26 -16.34 -3.65 5.32
C PHE A 26 -17.70 -3.25 4.74
N TRP A 27 -17.99 -3.63 3.50
CA TRP A 27 -19.28 -3.33 2.87
C TRP A 27 -20.43 -4.08 3.51
N VAL A 28 -20.24 -5.35 3.86
CA VAL A 28 -21.26 -6.14 4.58
C VAL A 28 -21.58 -5.49 5.93
N VAL A 29 -20.56 -5.14 6.72
CA VAL A 29 -20.72 -4.45 8.02
C VAL A 29 -21.44 -3.11 7.84
N SER A 30 -21.07 -2.33 6.83
CA SER A 30 -21.69 -1.03 6.53
C SER A 30 -23.16 -1.16 6.10
N ILE A 31 -23.49 -2.19 5.33
CA ILE A 31 -24.89 -2.44 4.92
C ILE A 31 -25.71 -2.91 6.12
N LEU A 32 -25.17 -3.80 6.95
CA LEU A 32 -25.85 -4.30 8.13
C LEU A 32 -26.10 -3.19 9.16
N SER A 33 -25.14 -2.28 9.37
CA SER A 33 -25.33 -1.15 10.30
C SER A 33 -26.43 -0.20 9.83
N ILE A 34 -26.55 0.05 8.52
CA ILE A 34 -27.62 0.85 7.96
C ILE A 34 -28.96 0.10 8.03
N ALA A 35 -28.97 -1.18 7.66
CA ALA A 35 -30.19 -2.01 7.68
C ALA A 35 -30.78 -2.11 9.09
N ALA A 36 -29.93 -2.16 10.13
CA ALA A 36 -30.37 -2.16 11.53
C ALA A 36 -31.27 -0.97 11.89
N LEU A 37 -31.05 0.19 11.27
CA LEU A 37 -31.82 1.42 11.54
C LEU A 37 -33.25 1.38 10.97
N PHE A 38 -33.51 0.48 10.02
CA PHE A 38 -34.81 0.36 9.36
C PHE A 38 -35.65 -0.82 9.86
N VAL A 39 -35.10 -1.67 10.74
CA VAL A 39 -35.82 -2.79 11.34
C VAL A 39 -36.35 -2.36 12.72
N ASP A 40 -37.66 -2.16 12.80
CA ASP A 40 -38.32 -1.86 14.07
C ASP A 40 -38.30 -3.08 15.00
N LYS A 41 -37.59 -2.94 16.13
CA LYS A 41 -37.46 -3.97 17.16
C LYS A 41 -38.81 -4.38 17.77
N ALA A 42 -39.76 -3.45 17.90
CA ALA A 42 -41.07 -3.73 18.48
C ALA A 42 -41.95 -4.55 17.52
N ALA A 43 -41.86 -4.27 16.22
CA ALA A 43 -42.62 -5.00 15.20
C ALA A 43 -41.99 -6.36 14.83
N TYR A 44 -40.66 -6.44 14.78
CA TYR A 44 -39.93 -7.62 14.31
C TYR A 44 -38.73 -8.00 15.21
N PRO A 45 -38.97 -8.43 16.46
CA PRO A 45 -37.90 -8.66 17.44
C PRO A 45 -36.90 -9.74 16.99
N LEU A 46 -37.39 -10.87 16.46
CA LEU A 46 -36.52 -11.97 16.01
C LEU A 46 -35.62 -11.55 14.84
N ALA A 47 -36.16 -10.80 13.87
CA ALA A 47 -35.39 -10.33 12.71
C ALA A 47 -34.33 -9.30 13.15
N TYR A 48 -34.68 -8.41 14.08
CA TYR A 48 -33.74 -7.46 14.67
C TYR A 48 -32.59 -8.18 15.38
N ASP A 49 -32.88 -9.18 16.21
CA ASP A 49 -31.86 -9.92 16.95
C ASP A 49 -30.91 -10.70 16.01
N ILE A 50 -31.45 -11.36 14.97
CA ILE A 50 -30.64 -12.03 13.95
C ILE A 50 -29.71 -11.04 13.23
N LEU A 51 -30.23 -9.88 12.85
CA LEU A 51 -29.47 -8.84 12.17
C LEU A 51 -28.33 -8.32 13.07
N GLN A 52 -28.61 -8.08 14.36
CA GLN A 52 -27.61 -7.63 15.32
C GLN A 52 -26.52 -8.70 15.58
N ILE A 53 -26.91 -9.96 15.72
CA ILE A 53 -25.94 -11.07 15.87
C ILE A 53 -25.04 -11.15 14.64
N LEU A 54 -25.61 -11.10 13.44
CA LEU A 54 -24.84 -11.12 12.20
C LEU A 54 -23.89 -9.92 12.10
N PHE A 55 -24.37 -8.72 12.45
CA PHE A 55 -23.56 -7.51 12.50
C PHE A 55 -22.36 -7.67 13.43
N ILE A 56 -22.57 -8.14 14.68
CA ILE A 56 -21.51 -8.36 15.67
C ILE A 56 -20.48 -9.37 15.15
N VAL A 57 -20.94 -10.50 14.60
CA VAL A 57 -20.07 -11.54 14.05
C VAL A 57 -19.24 -11.01 12.88
N CYS A 58 -19.84 -10.24 11.97
CA CYS A 58 -19.14 -9.61 10.86
C CYS A 58 -18.11 -8.57 11.32
N VAL A 59 -18.42 -7.75 12.33
CA VAL A 59 -17.48 -6.78 12.90
C VAL A 59 -16.28 -7.49 13.54
N LEU A 60 -16.51 -8.56 14.29
CA LEU A 60 -15.44 -9.38 14.88
C LEU A 60 -14.55 -10.00 13.81
N MET A 61 -15.15 -10.58 12.76
CA MET A 61 -14.40 -11.13 11.62
C MET A 61 -13.59 -10.04 10.90
N PHE A 62 -14.17 -8.87 10.67
CA PHE A 62 -13.50 -7.73 10.05
C PHE A 62 -12.30 -7.27 10.88
N PHE A 63 -12.46 -7.16 12.20
CA PHE A 63 -11.37 -6.81 13.11
C PHE A 63 -10.24 -7.84 13.07
N LEU A 64 -10.55 -9.13 13.24
CA LEU A 64 -9.54 -10.20 13.24
C LEU A 64 -8.80 -10.30 11.90
N GLN A 65 -9.54 -10.17 10.79
CA GLN A 65 -8.97 -10.12 9.44
C GLN A 65 -8.01 -8.94 9.30
N GLY A 66 -8.40 -7.75 9.78
CA GLY A 66 -7.54 -6.56 9.77
C GLY A 66 -6.26 -6.75 10.58
N GLN A 67 -6.33 -7.38 11.76
CA GLN A 67 -5.14 -7.70 12.55
C GLN A 67 -4.24 -8.73 11.85
N LEU A 68 -4.81 -9.80 11.29
CA LEU A 68 -4.06 -10.79 10.52
C LEU A 68 -3.32 -10.15 9.33
N GLN A 69 -3.99 -9.23 8.63
CA GLN A 69 -3.37 -8.53 7.51
C GLN A 69 -2.19 -7.67 7.96
N LYS A 70 -2.38 -6.85 9.01
CA LYS A 70 -1.37 -5.87 9.46
C LYS A 70 -0.20 -6.49 10.21
N LEU A 71 -0.46 -7.51 11.03
CA LEU A 71 0.55 -8.08 11.94
C LEU A 71 1.24 -9.31 11.36
N TYR A 72 0.67 -9.95 10.35
CA TYR A 72 1.20 -11.20 9.81
C TYR A 72 1.43 -11.16 8.30
N LEU A 73 0.38 -10.95 7.50
CA LEU A 73 0.50 -11.08 6.04
C LEU A 73 1.35 -9.98 5.41
N PHE A 74 1.09 -8.71 5.77
CA PHE A 74 1.81 -7.57 5.21
C PHE A 74 3.29 -7.56 5.62
N PRO A 75 3.65 -7.67 6.92
CA PRO A 75 5.06 -7.71 7.32
C PRO A 75 5.81 -8.86 6.69
N ARG A 76 5.22 -10.06 6.62
CA ARG A 76 5.86 -11.23 6.03
C ARG A 76 6.16 -11.07 4.53
N ALA A 77 5.25 -10.42 3.79
CA ALA A 77 5.47 -10.13 2.37
C ALA A 77 6.60 -9.10 2.18
N GLU A 78 6.61 -8.03 2.98
CA GLU A 78 7.65 -7.00 2.94
C GLU A 78 9.02 -7.52 3.39
N ASP A 79 9.08 -8.34 4.43
CA ASP A 79 10.32 -8.97 4.91
C ASP A 79 10.97 -9.81 3.80
N LYS A 80 10.16 -10.57 3.06
CA LYS A 80 10.65 -11.39 1.94
C LYS A 80 11.15 -10.53 0.80
N ARG A 81 10.44 -9.45 0.45
CA ARG A 81 10.88 -8.51 -0.59
C ARG A 81 12.15 -7.76 -0.19
N ARG A 82 12.31 -7.40 1.09
CA ARG A 82 13.52 -6.76 1.62
C ARG A 82 14.71 -7.72 1.61
N GLN A 83 14.52 -8.97 2.03
CA GLN A 83 15.55 -10.01 1.95
C GLN A 83 16.03 -10.20 0.52
N GLU A 84 15.12 -10.21 -0.45
CA GLU A 84 15.44 -10.31 -1.87
C GLU A 84 16.24 -9.11 -2.39
N LEU A 85 15.81 -7.88 -2.07
CA LEU A 85 16.53 -6.66 -2.43
C LEU A 85 17.97 -6.66 -1.87
N LEU A 86 18.15 -7.04 -0.61
CA LEU A 86 19.46 -7.16 0.01
C LEU A 86 20.28 -8.31 -0.61
N SER A 87 19.64 -9.44 -0.93
CA SER A 87 20.29 -10.58 -1.58
C SER A 87 20.86 -10.19 -2.94
N ASN A 88 20.06 -9.51 -3.77
CA ASN A 88 20.48 -9.01 -5.06
C ASN A 88 21.60 -7.95 -4.95
N SER A 89 21.47 -7.04 -3.99
CA SER A 89 22.41 -5.93 -3.79
C SER A 89 23.80 -6.42 -3.37
N TYR A 90 23.86 -7.41 -2.46
CA TYR A 90 25.10 -7.92 -1.89
C TYR A 90 25.59 -9.24 -2.51
N GLY A 91 24.81 -9.87 -3.39
CA GLY A 91 25.16 -11.15 -4.00
C GLY A 91 25.20 -12.31 -2.98
N VAL A 92 24.36 -12.26 -1.95
CA VAL A 92 24.26 -13.28 -0.90
C VAL A 92 22.84 -13.84 -0.84
N ALA A 93 22.67 -15.12 -0.51
CA ALA A 93 21.34 -15.70 -0.39
C ALA A 93 20.76 -15.51 1.02
N LEU A 94 19.92 -14.48 1.22
CA LEU A 94 19.16 -14.29 2.48
C LEU A 94 17.79 -14.96 2.46
N THR A 95 17.35 -15.40 1.28
CA THR A 95 16.07 -16.07 1.06
C THR A 95 16.24 -17.12 -0.05
N HIS A 96 15.39 -18.16 -0.04
CA HIS A 96 15.29 -19.16 -1.10
C HIS A 96 14.27 -18.78 -2.18
N GLU A 97 13.62 -17.62 -2.01
CA GLU A 97 12.71 -17.06 -3.01
C GLU A 97 13.51 -16.45 -4.16
N GLU A 98 12.98 -16.60 -5.37
CA GLU A 98 13.63 -16.12 -6.60
C GLU A 98 12.77 -15.09 -7.30
N THR A 99 13.43 -14.01 -7.73
CA THR A 99 12.80 -13.01 -8.58
C THR A 99 13.74 -12.68 -9.74
N VAL A 100 13.33 -13.05 -10.93
CA VAL A 100 14.07 -12.83 -12.18
C VAL A 100 13.41 -11.66 -12.92
N GLY A 101 14.19 -10.60 -13.16
CA GLY A 101 13.75 -9.40 -13.87
C GLY A 101 13.40 -8.21 -12.97
N TYR A 102 13.55 -8.34 -11.64
CA TYR A 102 13.55 -7.22 -10.69
C TYR A 102 14.98 -6.96 -10.19
N TYR A 103 15.29 -5.70 -9.88
CA TYR A 103 16.59 -5.26 -9.37
C TYR A 103 17.77 -5.58 -10.31
N ASN A 104 17.67 -5.18 -11.58
CA ASN A 104 18.69 -5.48 -12.60
C ASN A 104 19.80 -4.42 -12.66
N ASN A 105 20.20 -3.86 -11.50
CA ASN A 105 21.28 -2.88 -11.44
C ASN A 105 22.64 -3.57 -11.52
N ASP A 106 23.47 -3.17 -12.47
CA ASP A 106 24.76 -3.77 -12.81
C ASP A 106 25.94 -3.19 -12.00
N GLN A 107 25.63 -2.38 -10.99
CA GLN A 107 26.63 -1.71 -10.16
C GLN A 107 27.50 -2.71 -9.40
N THR A 108 28.82 -2.56 -9.47
CA THR A 108 29.78 -3.48 -8.82
C THR A 108 29.86 -3.31 -7.31
N ASN A 109 29.71 -2.08 -6.81
CA ASN A 109 29.67 -1.79 -5.38
C ASN A 109 28.30 -2.16 -4.80
N PRO A 110 28.23 -3.04 -3.78
CA PRO A 110 26.95 -3.50 -3.20
C PRO A 110 26.04 -2.38 -2.68
N LEU A 111 26.61 -1.38 -2.01
CA LEU A 111 25.83 -0.25 -1.48
C LEU A 111 25.35 0.68 -2.59
N LYS A 112 26.16 0.87 -3.64
CA LYS A 112 25.73 1.61 -4.83
C LYS A 112 24.59 0.88 -5.54
N ARG A 113 24.67 -0.45 -5.65
CA ARG A 113 23.60 -1.30 -6.20
C ARG A 113 22.33 -1.22 -5.36
N LEU A 114 22.44 -1.31 -4.04
CA LEU A 114 21.32 -1.13 -3.11
C LEU A 114 20.66 0.23 -3.30
N ALA A 115 21.44 1.31 -3.30
CA ALA A 115 20.93 2.66 -3.49
C ALA A 115 20.21 2.84 -4.84
N ALA A 116 20.75 2.27 -5.93
CA ALA A 116 20.12 2.32 -7.24
C ALA A 116 18.80 1.53 -7.26
N SER A 117 18.79 0.33 -6.67
CA SER A 117 17.59 -0.51 -6.56
C SER A 117 16.50 0.11 -5.67
N VAL A 118 16.88 0.79 -4.58
CA VAL A 118 15.94 1.55 -3.74
C VAL A 118 15.40 2.76 -4.52
N MET A 119 16.24 3.45 -5.28
CA MET A 119 15.82 4.59 -6.10
C MET A 119 14.81 4.16 -7.18
N GLU A 120 15.07 3.04 -7.86
CA GLU A 120 14.14 2.40 -8.79
C GLU A 120 12.82 2.07 -8.08
N SER A 121 12.90 1.40 -6.94
CA SER A 121 11.71 0.99 -6.17
C SER A 121 10.88 2.19 -5.72
N ALA A 122 11.52 3.27 -5.31
CA ALA A 122 10.88 4.53 -4.94
C ALA A 122 10.23 5.21 -6.14
N PHE A 123 10.87 5.18 -7.32
CA PHE A 123 10.32 5.66 -8.58
C PHE A 123 9.04 4.90 -8.97
N PHE A 124 9.09 3.57 -8.96
CA PHE A 124 7.92 2.75 -9.28
C PHE A 124 6.81 2.96 -8.26
N THR A 125 7.14 2.99 -6.96
CA THR A 125 6.16 3.20 -5.89
C THR A 125 5.44 4.54 -6.06
N ARG A 126 6.17 5.66 -6.26
CA ARG A 126 5.52 6.96 -6.42
C ARG A 126 4.58 7.01 -7.63
N GLU A 127 4.98 6.42 -8.77
CA GLU A 127 4.19 6.46 -10.00
C GLU A 127 2.95 5.58 -9.92
N ILE A 128 3.07 4.38 -9.36
CA ILE A 128 1.93 3.47 -9.17
C ILE A 128 0.95 4.04 -8.13
N VAL A 129 1.45 4.53 -6.99
CA VAL A 129 0.60 5.17 -5.98
C VAL A 129 -0.10 6.40 -6.53
N ARG A 130 0.58 7.22 -7.35
CA ARG A 130 -0.03 8.37 -8.03
C ARG A 130 -1.22 7.96 -8.90
N LYS A 131 -1.12 6.85 -9.63
CA LYS A 131 -2.25 6.32 -10.43
C LYS A 131 -3.37 5.78 -9.54
N MET A 132 -3.04 5.05 -8.47
CA MET A 132 -4.04 4.55 -7.52
C MET A 132 -4.79 5.69 -6.80
N LEU A 133 -4.09 6.80 -6.50
CA LEU A 133 -4.65 7.98 -5.84
C LEU A 133 -5.74 8.66 -6.67
N ALA A 134 -5.69 8.62 -8.01
CA ALA A 134 -6.77 9.18 -8.83
C ALA A 134 -8.12 8.51 -8.55
N GLY A 135 -8.11 7.17 -8.43
CA GLY A 135 -9.29 6.39 -8.06
C GLY A 135 -9.71 6.64 -6.61
N GLN A 136 -8.75 6.60 -5.67
CA GLN A 136 -9.04 6.80 -4.25
C GLN A 136 -9.58 8.20 -3.97
N ARG A 137 -9.03 9.26 -4.57
CA ARG A 137 -9.53 10.64 -4.44
C ARG A 137 -10.96 10.77 -4.93
N THR A 138 -11.26 10.22 -6.11
CA THR A 138 -12.62 10.25 -6.67
C THR A 138 -13.60 9.55 -5.74
N LYS A 139 -13.23 8.36 -5.24
CA LYS A 139 -14.03 7.60 -4.26
C LYS A 139 -14.26 8.41 -2.98
N THR A 140 -13.21 8.92 -2.35
CA THR A 140 -13.29 9.67 -1.09
C THR A 140 -14.09 10.97 -1.24
N VAL A 141 -13.87 11.73 -2.31
CA VAL A 141 -14.65 12.95 -2.59
C VAL A 141 -16.12 12.62 -2.81
N GLY A 142 -16.45 11.55 -3.54
CA GLY A 142 -17.83 11.10 -3.71
C GLY A 142 -18.53 10.80 -2.37
N TYR A 143 -17.87 10.04 -1.49
CA TYR A 143 -18.42 9.75 -0.15
C TYR A 143 -18.56 11.00 0.71
N LEU A 144 -17.58 11.91 0.67
CA LEU A 144 -17.66 13.18 1.39
C LEU A 144 -18.84 14.03 0.90
N ILE A 145 -19.05 14.14 -0.42
CA ILE A 145 -20.19 14.89 -0.98
C ILE A 145 -21.50 14.29 -0.51
N ILE A 146 -21.68 12.97 -0.61
CA ILE A 146 -22.90 12.28 -0.16
C ILE A 146 -23.14 12.55 1.33
N TYR A 147 -22.09 12.44 2.14
CA TYR A 147 -22.16 12.71 3.57
C TYR A 147 -22.54 14.17 3.85
N PHE A 148 -21.89 15.15 3.21
CA PHE A 148 -22.22 16.56 3.39
C PHE A 148 -23.65 16.90 2.96
N VAL A 149 -24.14 16.33 1.85
CA VAL A 149 -25.54 16.50 1.43
C VAL A 149 -26.49 15.94 2.48
N ALA A 150 -26.19 14.77 3.05
CA ALA A 150 -26.99 14.18 4.13
C ALA A 150 -26.99 15.04 5.40
N VAL A 151 -25.85 15.64 5.78
CA VAL A 151 -25.73 16.58 6.92
C VAL A 151 -26.57 17.84 6.70
N LEU A 152 -26.50 18.41 5.50
CA LEU A 152 -27.21 19.66 5.18
C LEU A 152 -28.73 19.47 5.12
N ASN A 153 -29.19 18.24 4.84
CA ASN A 153 -30.59 17.91 4.90
C ASN A 153 -31.06 17.73 6.36
N ARG A 154 -31.82 18.71 6.87
CA ARG A 154 -32.37 18.71 8.23
C ARG A 154 -33.34 17.57 8.52
N SER A 155 -33.88 16.88 7.51
CA SER A 155 -34.77 15.73 7.70
C SER A 155 -34.01 14.41 7.89
N THR A 156 -32.68 14.39 7.76
CA THR A 156 -31.89 13.18 7.93
C THR A 156 -31.82 12.77 9.40
N ASN A 157 -32.10 11.50 9.70
CA ASN A 157 -31.97 10.95 11.04
C ASN A 157 -30.49 11.02 11.50
N LEU A 158 -30.26 11.54 12.71
CA LEU A 158 -28.94 11.66 13.32
C LEU A 158 -28.21 10.32 13.44
N GLU A 159 -28.94 9.22 13.66
CA GLU A 159 -28.38 7.87 13.73
C GLU A 159 -27.79 7.42 12.38
N VAL A 160 -28.50 7.71 11.28
CA VAL A 160 -28.01 7.45 9.91
C VAL A 160 -26.76 8.27 9.64
N LEU A 161 -26.75 9.53 10.10
CA LEU A 161 -25.59 10.39 9.94
C LEU A 161 -24.38 9.87 10.73
N ALA A 162 -24.58 9.37 11.95
CA ALA A 162 -23.52 8.79 12.76
C ALA A 162 -22.90 7.55 12.11
N VAL A 163 -23.74 6.63 11.59
CA VAL A 163 -23.27 5.44 10.86
C VAL A 163 -22.53 5.82 9.58
N ALA A 164 -23.03 6.80 8.82
CA ALA A 164 -22.36 7.31 7.63
C ALA A 164 -21.01 7.95 7.98
N ALA A 165 -20.93 8.70 9.08
CA ALA A 165 -19.67 9.29 9.56
C ALA A 165 -18.65 8.20 9.90
N GLN A 166 -19.06 7.16 10.64
CA GLN A 166 -18.19 6.03 10.96
C GLN A 166 -17.64 5.35 9.71
N ALA A 167 -18.46 5.18 8.66
CA ALA A 167 -18.01 4.62 7.39
C ALA A 167 -17.03 5.56 6.66
N VAL A 168 -17.32 6.86 6.60
CA VAL A 168 -16.48 7.89 5.93
C VAL A 168 -15.12 8.06 6.61
N PHE A 169 -15.11 8.13 7.93
CA PHE A 169 -13.90 8.27 8.76
C PHE A 169 -13.26 6.92 9.11
N SER A 170 -13.71 5.83 8.49
CA SER A 170 -13.08 4.52 8.63
C SER A 170 -11.66 4.48 8.06
N GLU A 171 -10.98 3.38 8.35
CA GLU A 171 -9.62 3.14 7.86
C GLU A 171 -9.54 3.06 6.32
N ASP A 172 -10.63 2.69 5.65
CA ASP A 172 -10.66 2.34 4.22
C ASP A 172 -10.95 3.52 3.27
N ILE A 173 -11.42 4.66 3.78
CA ILE A 173 -11.78 5.82 2.96
C ILE A 173 -10.76 6.95 3.16
N ILE A 174 -10.94 7.77 4.21
CA ILE A 174 -10.11 8.95 4.44
C ILE A 174 -8.72 8.54 4.90
N ALA A 175 -8.61 7.64 5.89
CA ALA A 175 -7.30 7.26 6.43
C ALA A 175 -6.45 6.53 5.37
N ARG A 176 -7.05 5.67 4.54
CA ARG A 176 -6.38 5.06 3.38
C ARG A 176 -5.89 6.13 2.40
N TRP A 177 -6.73 7.11 2.06
CA TRP A 177 -6.32 8.21 1.18
C TRP A 177 -5.10 8.97 1.72
N LEU A 178 -5.15 9.39 2.99
CA LEU A 178 -4.04 10.11 3.63
C LEU A 178 -2.74 9.28 3.65
N ARG A 179 -2.81 7.99 4.00
CA ARG A 179 -1.65 7.08 3.96
C ARG A 179 -1.07 6.95 2.56
N MET A 180 -1.91 6.93 1.52
CA MET A 180 -1.45 6.87 0.12
C MET A 180 -0.75 8.16 -0.32
N GLU A 181 -1.28 9.34 0.05
CA GLU A 181 -0.61 10.62 -0.22
C GLU A 181 0.74 10.71 0.49
N TRP A 182 0.76 10.27 1.75
CA TRP A 182 1.98 10.22 2.56
C TRP A 182 3.02 9.29 1.95
N LEU A 183 2.62 8.06 1.56
CA LEU A 183 3.50 7.10 0.87
C LEU A 183 4.07 7.70 -0.42
N ARG A 184 3.22 8.31 -1.26
CA ARG A 184 3.67 8.94 -2.51
C ARG A 184 4.74 9.99 -2.25
N THR A 185 4.48 10.89 -1.32
CA THR A 185 5.35 12.03 -1.01
C THR A 185 6.68 11.56 -0.42
N ARG A 186 6.65 10.56 0.47
CA ARG A 186 7.86 9.97 1.07
C ARG A 186 8.68 9.19 0.04
N SER A 187 8.04 8.43 -0.85
CA SER A 187 8.75 7.76 -1.96
C SER A 187 9.36 8.77 -2.94
N GLU A 188 8.69 9.88 -3.23
CA GLU A 188 9.25 10.97 -4.01
C GLU A 188 10.48 11.59 -3.33
N GLN A 189 10.41 11.82 -2.02
CA GLN A 189 11.55 12.30 -1.23
C GLN A 189 12.74 11.33 -1.27
N VAL A 190 12.51 10.01 -1.15
CA VAL A 190 13.57 8.99 -1.29
C VAL A 190 14.22 9.09 -2.68
N PHE A 191 13.40 9.13 -3.73
CA PHE A 191 13.89 9.23 -5.10
C PHE A 191 14.74 10.48 -5.31
N ASP A 192 14.25 11.66 -4.89
CA ASP A 192 14.95 12.93 -5.09
C ASP A 192 16.26 12.99 -4.32
N ASN A 193 16.28 12.46 -3.09
CA ASN A 193 17.49 12.39 -2.28
C ASN A 193 18.54 11.46 -2.92
N LEU A 194 18.14 10.26 -3.36
CA LEU A 194 19.05 9.34 -4.05
C LEU A 194 19.54 9.91 -5.38
N ASN A 195 18.66 10.58 -6.13
CA ASN A 195 19.02 11.29 -7.36
C ASN A 195 20.12 12.35 -7.11
N ARG A 196 20.04 13.10 -6.01
CA ARG A 196 21.07 14.06 -5.60
C ARG A 196 22.39 13.37 -5.24
N VAL A 197 22.35 12.24 -4.54
CA VAL A 197 23.55 11.45 -4.20
C VAL A 197 24.28 11.00 -5.47
N PHE A 198 23.54 10.44 -6.43
CA PHE A 198 24.10 9.98 -7.71
C PHE A 198 24.60 11.13 -8.59
N THR A 199 23.83 12.21 -8.70
CA THR A 199 24.22 13.40 -9.48
C THR A 199 25.47 14.07 -8.90
N GLY A 200 25.60 14.09 -7.56
CA GLY A 200 26.78 14.60 -6.87
C GLY A 200 28.05 13.75 -7.07
N LYS A 201 27.95 12.63 -7.81
CA LYS A 201 29.05 11.68 -8.09
C LYS A 201 29.83 11.30 -6.83
N GLN A 202 29.13 11.17 -5.70
CA GLN A 202 29.77 10.77 -4.46
C GLN A 202 30.32 9.35 -4.58
N ALA A 203 31.57 9.16 -4.18
CA ALA A 203 32.17 7.84 -4.16
C ALA A 203 31.53 7.01 -3.03
N PHE A 204 30.85 5.91 -3.38
CA PHE A 204 30.26 4.95 -2.44
C PHE A 204 31.30 4.15 -1.61
N SER A 205 32.59 4.49 -1.75
CA SER A 205 33.66 4.09 -0.83
C SER A 205 33.76 5.00 0.41
N ARG A 206 33.20 6.21 0.37
CA ARG A 206 33.25 7.15 1.50
C ARG A 206 32.14 6.86 2.50
N PRO A 207 32.43 6.88 3.82
CA PRO A 207 31.43 6.63 4.86
C PRO A 207 30.17 7.51 4.74
N ALA A 208 30.30 8.76 4.29
CA ALA A 208 29.17 9.67 4.09
C ALA A 208 28.17 9.18 3.03
N ALA A 209 28.65 8.67 1.89
CA ALA A 209 27.77 8.14 0.84
C ALA A 209 27.13 6.81 1.28
N GLN A 210 27.89 6.00 2.03
CA GLN A 210 27.41 4.73 2.57
C GLN A 210 26.32 4.94 3.61
N SER A 211 26.49 5.88 4.54
CA SER A 211 25.48 6.19 5.55
C SER A 211 24.21 6.75 4.91
N GLN A 212 24.33 7.61 3.89
CA GLN A 212 23.17 8.10 3.13
C GLN A 212 22.41 6.99 2.41
N ALA A 213 23.13 6.03 1.80
CA ALA A 213 22.49 4.87 1.16
C ALA A 213 21.70 4.02 2.16
N ILE A 214 22.28 3.74 3.32
CA ILE A 214 21.65 2.93 4.38
C ILE A 214 20.47 3.68 5.02
N ASP A 215 20.62 4.99 5.26
CA ASP A 215 19.55 5.85 5.78
C ASP A 215 18.36 5.89 4.83
N LEU A 216 18.60 6.13 3.53
CA LEU A 216 17.53 6.20 2.53
C LEU A 216 16.88 4.83 2.26
N PHE A 217 17.66 3.74 2.31
CA PHE A 217 17.11 2.38 2.31
C PHE A 217 16.17 2.18 3.52
N SER A 218 16.65 2.47 4.73
CA SER A 218 15.87 2.28 5.95
C SER A 218 14.62 3.17 5.96
N PHE A 219 14.76 4.40 5.51
CA PHE A 219 13.66 5.36 5.40
C PHE A 219 12.60 4.92 4.38
N TYR A 220 13.02 4.34 3.24
CA TYR A 220 12.08 3.78 2.27
C TYR A 220 11.34 2.56 2.82
N GLU A 221 12.07 1.61 3.43
CA GLU A 221 11.50 0.38 3.97
C GLU A 221 10.53 0.65 5.13
N THR A 222 10.89 1.55 6.04
CA THR A 222 10.00 1.99 7.12
C THR A 222 8.79 2.73 6.57
N THR A 223 8.96 3.59 5.54
CA THR A 223 7.83 4.24 4.87
C THR A 223 6.83 3.22 4.32
N LYS A 224 7.29 2.18 3.61
CA LYS A 224 6.40 1.14 3.08
C LYS A 224 5.68 0.37 4.18
N SER A 225 6.41 -0.04 5.21
CA SER A 225 5.86 -0.80 6.34
C SER A 225 4.85 0.03 7.13
N THR A 226 5.11 1.32 7.36
CA THR A 226 4.19 2.23 8.07
C THR A 226 2.95 2.57 7.24
N ALA A 227 3.12 2.81 5.93
CA ALA A 227 1.98 3.10 5.07
C ALA A 227 1.02 1.90 4.98
N ALA A 228 1.57 0.68 4.97
CA ALA A 228 0.83 -0.57 4.85
C ALA A 228 -0.13 -0.59 3.64
N ILE A 229 0.24 0.10 2.56
CA ILE A 229 -0.53 0.16 1.32
C ILE A 229 0.01 -0.87 0.33
N LEU A 230 -0.85 -1.80 -0.06
CA LEU A 230 -0.54 -2.74 -1.12
C LEU A 230 -0.63 -2.04 -2.48
N LEU A 231 0.46 -2.10 -3.25
CA LEU A 231 0.48 -1.53 -4.61
C LEU A 231 -0.38 -2.38 -5.55
N SER A 232 -1.11 -1.72 -6.44
CA SER A 232 -1.95 -2.42 -7.40
C SER A 232 -1.10 -3.14 -8.45
N ARG A 233 -1.08 -4.49 -8.41
CA ARG A 233 -0.45 -5.30 -9.46
C ARG A 233 -0.98 -5.00 -10.86
N ARG A 234 -2.28 -4.78 -10.99
CA ARG A 234 -2.89 -4.45 -12.30
C ARG A 234 -2.28 -3.17 -12.87
N LEU A 235 -2.15 -2.13 -12.06
CA LEU A 235 -1.51 -0.88 -12.49
C LEU A 235 -0.01 -1.04 -12.69
N PHE A 236 0.65 -1.82 -11.83
CA PHE A 236 2.06 -2.15 -11.98
C PHE A 236 2.33 -2.80 -13.35
N HIS A 237 1.68 -3.92 -13.67
CA HIS A 237 1.87 -4.60 -14.95
C HIS A 237 1.47 -3.73 -16.15
N LYS A 238 0.37 -2.97 -16.03
CA LYS A 238 -0.09 -2.05 -17.09
C LYS A 238 0.93 -0.97 -17.43
N HIS A 239 1.66 -0.47 -16.43
CA HIS A 239 2.60 0.64 -16.62
C HIS A 239 4.07 0.20 -16.63
N ASN A 240 4.36 -1.09 -16.37
CA ASN A 240 5.71 -1.61 -16.19
C ASN A 240 6.62 -1.23 -17.36
N MET A 241 6.22 -1.54 -18.60
CA MET A 241 7.03 -1.26 -19.80
C MET A 241 7.44 0.22 -19.90
N ARG A 242 6.47 1.13 -19.81
CA ARG A 242 6.73 2.58 -19.86
C ARG A 242 7.63 3.05 -18.71
N LEU A 243 7.36 2.57 -17.49
CA LEU A 243 8.14 2.98 -16.32
C LEU A 243 9.56 2.44 -16.36
N THR A 244 9.78 1.22 -16.86
CA THR A 244 11.11 0.66 -17.08
C THR A 244 11.87 1.49 -18.12
N GLU A 245 11.24 1.88 -19.23
CA GLU A 245 11.89 2.77 -20.22
C GLU A 245 12.27 4.13 -19.63
N GLU A 246 11.37 4.75 -18.85
CA GLU A 246 11.66 6.01 -18.15
C GLU A 246 12.81 5.84 -17.12
N TRP A 247 12.83 4.72 -16.41
CA TRP A 247 13.89 4.39 -15.45
C TRP A 247 15.24 4.21 -16.14
N GLU A 248 15.30 3.47 -17.25
CA GLU A 248 16.54 3.28 -18.02
C GLU A 248 17.10 4.61 -18.56
N GLN A 249 16.23 5.57 -18.92
CA GLN A 249 16.67 6.92 -19.27
C GLN A 249 17.29 7.67 -18.07
N ILE A 250 16.70 7.52 -16.87
CA ILE A 250 17.22 8.13 -15.64
C ILE A 250 18.58 7.51 -15.30
N ARG A 251 18.68 6.18 -15.35
CA ARG A 251 19.92 5.42 -15.17
C ARG A 251 21.04 5.89 -16.09
N GLY A 252 20.76 5.98 -17.39
CA GLY A 252 21.72 6.45 -18.39
C GLY A 252 22.22 7.88 -18.13
N ARG A 253 21.35 8.78 -17.64
CA ARG A 253 21.75 10.16 -17.27
C ARG A 253 22.64 10.22 -16.04
N LEU A 254 22.43 9.31 -15.08
CA LEU A 254 23.16 9.26 -13.82
C LEU A 254 24.43 8.39 -13.87
N GLY A 255 24.58 7.56 -14.90
CA GLY A 255 25.69 6.61 -15.02
C GLY A 255 25.59 5.48 -13.99
N ILE A 256 24.38 4.95 -13.80
CA ILE A 256 24.06 3.84 -12.88
C ILE A 256 23.30 2.72 -13.56
#